data_AF-A0A7J5TVN6-F1
#
_entry.id   AF-A0A7J5TVN6-F1
#
_cell.length_a   1.000
_cell.length_b   1.000
_cell.length_c   1.000
_cell.angle_alpha   90.00
_cell.angle_beta   90.00
_cell.angle_gamma   90.00
#
_symmetry.space_group_name_H-M   'P 1'
#
loop_
_entity.id
_entity.type
_entity.pdbx_description
1 polymer ?
#
loop_
_entity_poly.entity_id
_entity_poly.type
_entity_poly.pdbx_seq_one_letter_code
_entity_poly.pdbx_strand_id
1 'polypeptide(L)' 'MLDVRNQIRKASDADLLTDQRSYQNAIAQDRMPEMRQVWRSTLALIDEEIELRAAHARAVSQWRLPVELPDAPF' A
#
# COMPACT_ATOMS: atom_id res chain seq x y z
N MET A 1 21.39 -10.77 -3.18
CA MET A 1 20.48 -10.53 -2.04
C MET A 1 19.22 -9.91 -2.61
N LEU A 2 18.07 -10.59 -2.54
CA LEU A 2 16.83 -10.09 -3.12
C LEU A 2 16.38 -8.87 -2.28
N ASP A 3 16.32 -7.69 -2.88
CA ASP A 3 15.84 -6.48 -2.19
C ASP A 3 14.31 -6.46 -2.19
N VAL A 4 13.73 -7.14 -1.20
CA VAL A 4 12.27 -7.23 -0.98
C VAL A 4 11.64 -5.84 -0.91
N ARG A 5 12.34 -4.86 -0.33
CA ARG A 5 11.85 -3.48 -0.21
C ARG A 5 11.69 -2.80 -1.57
N ASN A 6 12.68 -2.98 -2.44
CA ASN A 6 12.63 -2.44 -3.80
C ASN A 6 11.54 -3.11 -4.66
N GLN A 7 11.22 -4.38 -4.41
CA GLN A 7 10.09 -5.05 -5.07
C GLN A 7 8.75 -4.50 -4.60
N ILE A 8 8.54 -4.36 -3.29
CA ILE A 8 7.33 -3.77 -2.69
C ILE A 8 7.10 -2.35 -3.23
N ARG A 9 8.15 -1.51 -3.29
CA ARG A 9 8.04 -0.15 -3.82
C ARG A 9 7.63 -0.09 -5.29
N LYS A 10 7.96 -1.10 -6.09
CA LYS A 10 7.62 -1.16 -7.53
C LYS A 10 6.29 -1.85 -7.82
N ALA A 11 5.75 -2.59 -6.85
CA ALA A 11 4.48 -3.29 -7.01
C ALA A 11 3.32 -2.30 -7.17
N SER A 12 2.27 -2.71 -7.89
CA SER A 12 1.05 -1.93 -8.00
C SER A 12 0.25 -1.97 -6.69
N ASP A 13 -0.65 -1.01 -6.47
CA ASP A 13 -1.51 -1.01 -5.29
C ASP A 13 -2.37 -2.27 -5.19
N ALA A 14 -2.83 -2.80 -6.34
CA ALA A 14 -3.61 -4.03 -6.41
C ALA A 14 -2.79 -5.27 -5.98
N ASP A 15 -1.52 -5.33 -6.40
CA ASP A 15 -0.61 -6.41 -6.02
C ASP A 15 -0.29 -6.34 -4.53
N LEU A 16 0.02 -5.15 -4.01
CA LEU A 16 0.32 -4.94 -2.59
C LEU A 16 -0.85 -5.38 -1.69
N LEU A 17 -2.09 -5.04 -2.06
CA LEU A 17 -3.29 -5.46 -1.31
C LEU A 17 -3.52 -6.98 -1.39
N THR A 18 -3.23 -7.60 -2.53
CA THR A 18 -3.35 -9.05 -2.71
C THR A 18 -2.30 -9.80 -1.88
N ASP A 19 -1.06 -9.30 -1.89
CA ASP A 19 0.06 -9.84 -1.12
C ASP A 19 -0.18 -9.68 0.39
N GLN A 20 -0.65 -8.50 0.82
CA GLN A 20 -1.03 -8.24 2.22
C GLN A 20 -2.02 -9.30 2.73
N ARG A 21 -3.11 -9.55 1.99
CA ARG A 21 -4.11 -10.55 2.35
C ARG A 21 -3.54 -11.96 2.35
N SER A 22 -2.65 -12.27 1.41
CA SER A 22 -2.00 -13.58 1.31
C SER A 22 -1.10 -13.86 2.51
N TYR A 23 -0.27 -12.89 2.93
CA TYR A 23 0.57 -13.01 4.12
C TYR A 23 -0.25 -13.10 5.40
N GLN A 24 -1.31 -12.29 5.54
CA GLN A 24 -2.24 -12.38 6.68
C GLN A 24 -2.86 -13.77 6.80
N ASN A 25 -3.37 -14.31 5.69
CA ASN A 25 -3.94 -15.65 5.64
C ASN A 25 -2.90 -16.73 5.96
N ALA A 26 -1.68 -16.61 5.43
CA ALA A 26 -0.60 -17.55 5.67
C ALA A 26 -0.18 -17.58 7.16
N ILE A 27 -0.13 -16.41 7.80
CA ILE A 27 0.14 -16.27 9.25
C ILE A 27 -0.99 -16.86 10.08
N ALA A 28 -2.26 -16.57 9.73
CA ALA A 28 -3.43 -17.04 10.47
C ALA A 28 -3.60 -18.56 10.41
N GLN A 29 -3.26 -19.17 9.27
CA GLN A 29 -3.39 -20.62 9.04
C GLN A 29 -2.17 -21.41 9.52
N ASP A 30 -1.16 -20.72 10.07
CA ASP A 30 0.09 -21.30 10.57
C ASP A 30 0.74 -22.32 9.63
N ARG A 31 0.71 -22.04 8.31
CA ARG A 31 1.12 -23.02 7.30
C ARG A 31 2.60 -23.40 7.38
N MET A 32 3.45 -22.46 7.81
CA MET A 32 4.90 -22.65 8.00
C MET A 32 5.39 -21.78 9.18
N PRO A 33 5.44 -22.33 10.40
CA PRO A 33 5.83 -21.60 11.61
C PRO A 33 7.19 -20.91 11.51
N GLU A 34 8.15 -21.53 10.84
CA GLU A 34 9.50 -21.01 10.59
C GLU A 34 9.50 -19.76 9.69
N MET A 35 8.54 -19.65 8.78
CA MET A 35 8.38 -18.51 7.88
C MET A 35 7.56 -17.38 8.50
N ARG A 36 6.91 -17.61 9.64
CA ARG A 36 6.00 -16.65 10.28
C ARG A 36 6.69 -15.31 10.55
N GLN A 37 7.93 -15.32 11.03
CA GLN A 37 8.66 -14.08 11.29
C GLN A 37 9.04 -13.33 9.99
N VAL A 38 9.37 -14.07 8.93
CA VAL A 38 9.64 -13.50 7.61
C VAL A 38 8.38 -12.87 7.05
N TRP A 39 7.24 -13.58 7.06
CA TRP A 39 5.95 -13.08 6.60
C TRP A 39 5.47 -11.87 7.38
N ARG A 40 5.64 -11.85 8.71
CA ARG A 40 5.31 -10.67 9.53
C ARG A 40 6.17 -9.47 9.15
N SER A 41 7.45 -9.70 8.90
CA SER A 41 8.37 -8.63 8.47
C SER A 41 7.99 -8.09 7.09
N THR A 42 7.66 -8.97 6.13
CA THR A 42 7.19 -8.56 4.80
C THR A 42 5.86 -7.83 4.87
N LEU A 43 4.91 -8.32 5.67
CA LEU A 43 3.61 -7.67 5.86
C LEU A 43 3.76 -6.25 6.41
N ALA A 44 4.65 -6.04 7.40
CA ALA A 44 4.92 -4.71 7.93
C ALA A 44 5.48 -3.74 6.88
N LEU A 45 6.32 -4.22 5.96
CA LEU A 45 6.83 -3.41 4.85
C LEU A 45 5.75 -3.05 3.83
N ILE A 46 4.82 -3.97 3.57
CA ILE A 46 3.68 -3.73 2.68
C ILE A 46 2.73 -2.70 3.32
N ASP A 47 2.44 -2.84 4.61
CA ASP A 47 1.58 -1.92 5.35
C ASP A 47 2.16 -0.49 5.34
N GLU A 48 3.47 -0.35 5.60
CA GLU A 48 4.19 0.93 5.53
C GLU A 48 4.07 1.58 4.14
N GLU A 49 4.28 0.82 3.06
CA GLU A 49 4.20 1.34 1.69
C GLU A 49 2.76 1.75 1.33
N ILE A 50 1.75 0.98 1.74
CA ILE A 50 0.34 1.32 1.52
C ILE A 50 -0.02 2.62 2.25
N GLU A 51 0.42 2.78 3.51
CA GLU A 51 0.19 4.02 4.27
C GLU A 51 0.87 5.23 3.63
N LEU A 52 2.12 5.08 3.16
CA LEU A 52 2.85 6.12 2.45
C LEU A 52 2.12 6.54 1.16
N ARG A 53 1.65 5.58 0.37
CA ARG A 53 0.90 5.85 -0.87
C ARG A 53 -0.45 6.50 -0.58
N ALA A 54 -1.16 6.07 0.47
CA ALA A 54 -2.41 6.68 0.89
C ALA A 54 -2.20 8.13 1.36
N ALA A 55 -1.13 8.40 2.12
CA ALA A 55 -0.75 9.75 2.52
C ALA A 55 -0.42 10.63 1.31
N HIS A 56 0.32 10.10 0.34
CA HIS A 56 0.64 10.80 -0.90
C HIS A 56 -0.62 11.07 -1.75
N ALA A 57 -1.52 10.10 -1.91
CA ALA A 57 -2.79 10.29 -2.62
C ALA A 57 -3.68 11.35 -1.96
N ARG A 58 -3.70 11.41 -0.61
CA ARG A 58 -4.39 12.46 0.15
C ARG A 58 -3.75 13.83 -0.09
N ALA A 59 -2.43 13.92 -0.03
CA ALA A 59 -1.69 15.17 -0.29
C ALA A 59 -1.94 15.67 -1.72
N VAL A 60 -1.92 14.79 -2.71
CA VAL A 60 -2.24 15.13 -4.11
C VAL A 60 -3.70 15.57 -4.28
N SER A 61 -4.64 14.94 -3.58
CA SER A 61 -6.07 15.30 -3.64
C SER A 61 -6.36 16.69 -3.04
N GLN A 62 -5.56 17.16 -2.08
CA GLN A 62 -5.71 18.48 -1.44
C GLN A 62 -5.37 19.66 -2.35
N TRP A 63 -4.72 19.44 -3.50
CA TRP A 63 -4.35 20.49 -4.45
C TRP A 63 -5.34 20.64 -5.62
N ARG A 64 -6.47 19.91 -5.60
CA ARG A 64 -7.56 20.14 -6.54
C ARG A 64 -8.34 21.39 -6.13
N LEU A 65 -8.13 22.46 -6.92
CA LEU A 65 -8.74 23.78 -6.81
C LEU A 65 -10.25 23.72 -6.50
N PRO A 66 -10.76 24.54 -5.56
CA PRO A 66 -12.12 25.05 -5.68
C PRO A 66 -12.10 26.11 -6.80
N VAL A 67 -12.25 25.70 -8.06
CA VAL A 67 -12.75 26.66 -9.06
C VAL A 67 -14.26 26.67 -8.88
N GLU A 68 -14.73 27.46 -7.92
CA GLU A 68 -16.02 28.10 -8.10
C GLU A 68 -15.87 28.99 -9.33
N LEU A 69 -16.32 28.52 -10.49
CA LEU A 69 -16.50 29.39 -11.65
C LEU A 69 -17.56 30.41 -11.21
N PRO A 70 -17.26 31.71 -11.13
CA PRO A 70 -18.33 32.68 -11.00
C PRO A 70 -19.27 32.46 -12.18
N ASP A 71 -20.57 32.40 -11.88
CA ASP A 71 -21.65 32.28 -12.87
C ASP A 71 -21.47 33.40 -13.89
N ALA A 72 -20.73 33.13 -14.96
CA ALA A 72 -20.42 34.08 -15.99
C ALA A 72 -21.68 34.14 -16.86
N PRO A 73 -22.42 35.27 -16.86
CA PRO A 73 -23.58 35.38 -17.72
C PRO A 73 -23.07 35.36 -19.16
N PHE A 74 -23.52 34.36 -19.92
CA PHE A 74 -23.29 34.25 -21.35
C PHE A 74 -23.94 35.42 -22.12
#